data_AF-A0A968Q7W8-F1
#
_entry.id   AF-A0A968Q7W8-F1
#
_cell.length_a   1.000
_cell.length_b   1.000
_cell.length_c   1.000
_cell.angle_alpha   90.00
_cell.angle_beta   90.00
_cell.angle_gamma   90.00
#
_symmetry.space_group_name_H-M   'P 1'
#
loop_
_entity.id
_entity.type
_entity.pdbx_description
1 polymer ?
#
loop_
_entity_poly.entity_id
_entity_poly.type
_entity_poly.pdbx_seq_one_letter_code
_entity_poly.pdbx_strand_id
1 'polypeptide(L)'
;MISELKPYSAYKDSGLPWLGEVPKHWAIVRIKNLFREIDRRNGNSGSTLLSLTRSRGILPQAEASNRIASVENLSKYKLCKPGDLVMNRMQAWSGMFAISTYEGCISPDYSLFLPVKPLDVKYFEYVFKTPLLIEQFAQRSKGIGTGFNRLYTPDFGVVPLAIPSVEEQSKIATFLDYADRRIRRYIRSKQKLIKLLEEQKQVIINQAVTRGLDPNVSLKPSGIEWLGDIPARWDLKKVKFLVASRGGMTPSKAEANYWNGEIPWVSPKDMKVLELVDSEDHISDLALKWKQELYFFLLM
;
A
#
# COMPACT_ATOMS: atom_id res chain seq x y z
N MET A 1 -24.51 -0.68 -7.21
CA MET A 1 -24.39 -2.16 -7.18
C MET A 1 -25.16 -2.77 -6.03
N ILE A 2 -25.02 -2.29 -4.79
CA ILE A 2 -25.79 -2.82 -3.65
C ILE A 2 -27.13 -2.08 -3.44
N SER A 3 -27.21 -0.81 -3.84
CA SER A 3 -28.40 0.05 -3.71
C SER A 3 -29.66 -0.42 -4.44
N GLU A 4 -29.52 -1.32 -5.41
CA GLU A 4 -30.63 -1.85 -6.22
C GLU A 4 -31.10 -3.24 -5.73
N LEU A 5 -30.42 -3.81 -4.74
CA LEU A 5 -30.79 -5.11 -4.19
C LEU A 5 -32.03 -4.97 -3.30
N LYS A 6 -33.01 -5.85 -3.52
CA LYS A 6 -34.20 -5.92 -2.68
C LYS A 6 -33.83 -6.46 -1.29
N PRO A 7 -34.38 -5.90 -0.20
CA PRO A 7 -34.21 -6.47 1.13
C PRO A 7 -34.84 -7.87 1.20
N TYR A 8 -34.45 -8.64 2.22
CA TYR A 8 -35.10 -9.92 2.50
C TYR A 8 -36.54 -9.69 2.93
N SER A 9 -37.41 -10.67 2.68
CA SER A 9 -38.84 -10.57 3.00
C SER A 9 -39.15 -10.52 4.49
N ALA A 10 -38.25 -11.03 5.34
CA ALA A 10 -38.42 -11.03 6.79
C ALA A 10 -37.07 -11.05 7.52
N TYR A 11 -37.05 -10.40 8.68
CA TYR A 11 -35.90 -10.34 9.58
C TYR A 11 -36.28 -10.89 10.96
N LYS A 12 -35.26 -11.19 11.77
CA LYS A 12 -35.38 -11.53 13.18
C LYS A 12 -34.22 -10.89 13.94
N ASP A 13 -34.40 -10.65 15.23
CA ASP A 13 -33.27 -10.35 16.10
C ASP A 13 -32.26 -11.51 16.10
N SER A 14 -30.98 -11.20 15.90
CA SER A 14 -29.91 -12.19 15.95
C SER A 14 -29.64 -12.69 17.37
N GLY A 15 -30.08 -11.94 18.40
CA GLY A 15 -29.74 -12.18 19.79
C GLY A 15 -28.26 -11.90 20.10
N LEU A 16 -27.53 -11.27 19.18
CA LEU A 16 -26.15 -10.87 19.35
C LEU A 16 -26.09 -9.35 19.58
N PRO A 17 -25.55 -8.87 20.71
CA PRO A 17 -25.57 -7.44 21.08
C PRO A 17 -24.95 -6.49 20.05
N TRP A 18 -24.11 -7.01 19.15
CA TRP A 18 -23.31 -6.25 18.19
C TRP A 18 -23.80 -6.40 16.74
N LEU A 19 -24.78 -7.25 16.45
CA LEU A 19 -25.21 -7.56 15.07
C LEU A 19 -26.60 -7.04 14.72
N GLY A 20 -27.50 -6.91 15.71
CA GLY A 20 -28.88 -6.45 15.48
C GLY A 20 -29.73 -7.48 14.73
N GLU A 21 -30.56 -7.02 13.80
CA GLU A 21 -31.45 -7.89 13.03
C GLU A 21 -30.75 -8.56 11.84
N VAL A 22 -31.14 -9.81 11.57
CA VAL A 22 -30.64 -10.63 10.46
C VAL A 22 -31.80 -11.29 9.72
N PRO A 23 -31.63 -11.73 8.46
CA PRO A 23 -32.70 -12.41 7.73
C PRO A 23 -33.24 -13.61 8.51
N LYS A 24 -34.56 -13.77 8.52
CA LYS A 24 -35.25 -14.71 9.43
C LYS A 24 -34.73 -16.15 9.33
N HIS A 25 -34.32 -16.59 8.14
CA HIS A 25 -33.82 -17.95 7.89
C HIS A 25 -32.35 -18.17 8.25
N TRP A 26 -31.58 -17.12 8.58
CA TRP A 26 -30.16 -17.27 8.94
C TRP A 26 -30.01 -17.96 10.30
N ALA A 27 -29.03 -18.85 10.41
CA ALA A 27 -28.75 -19.59 11.63
C ALA A 27 -27.67 -18.87 12.46
N ILE A 28 -27.81 -18.87 13.79
CA ILE A 28 -26.75 -18.39 14.70
C ILE A 28 -25.89 -19.58 15.14
N VAL A 29 -24.60 -19.57 14.81
CA VAL A 29 -23.66 -20.65 15.11
C VAL A 29 -22.33 -20.12 15.61
N ARG A 30 -21.60 -20.90 16.41
CA ARG A 30 -20.23 -20.55 16.83
C ARG A 30 -19.20 -21.05 15.83
N ILE A 31 -18.12 -20.30 15.65
CA ILE A 31 -17.03 -20.63 14.70
C ILE A 31 -16.45 -22.03 14.93
N LYS A 32 -16.31 -22.47 16.18
CA LYS A 32 -15.82 -23.82 16.52
C LYS A 32 -16.68 -24.96 15.96
N ASN A 33 -17.93 -24.68 15.61
CA ASN A 33 -18.84 -25.64 14.97
C ASN A 33 -18.77 -25.59 13.43
N LEU A 34 -17.99 -24.68 12.86
CA LEU A 34 -17.81 -24.47 11.42
C LEU A 34 -16.42 -24.88 10.96
N PHE A 35 -15.41 -24.58 11.77
CA PHE A 35 -14.00 -24.81 11.44
C PHE A 35 -13.27 -25.56 12.55
N ARG A 36 -12.36 -26.45 12.15
CA ARG A 36 -11.36 -27.07 13.03
C ARG A 36 -9.97 -26.61 12.63
N GLU A 37 -9.14 -26.30 13.60
CA GLU A 37 -7.73 -26.03 13.34
C GLU A 37 -7.01 -27.33 12.96
N ILE A 38 -6.10 -27.24 11.99
CA ILE A 38 -5.21 -28.32 11.60
C ILE A 38 -3.76 -27.91 11.83
N ASP A 39 -2.94 -28.88 12.22
CA ASP A 39 -1.49 -28.72 12.35
C ASP A 39 -0.76 -29.67 11.40
N ARG A 40 -0.83 -29.37 10.10
CA ARG A 40 -0.14 -30.14 9.06
C ARG A 40 1.30 -29.64 8.96
N ARG A 41 2.27 -30.33 9.56
CA ARG A 41 3.69 -29.95 9.49
C ARG A 41 4.31 -30.29 8.13
N ASN A 42 5.14 -29.40 7.61
CA ASN A 42 5.78 -29.57 6.31
C ASN A 42 6.86 -30.67 6.31
N GLY A 43 7.59 -30.82 7.43
CA GLY A 43 8.78 -31.68 7.47
C GLY A 43 9.82 -31.24 6.43
N ASN A 44 10.52 -32.19 5.81
CA ASN A 44 11.62 -31.90 4.87
C ASN A 44 11.19 -31.82 3.39
N SER A 45 9.92 -31.50 3.11
CA SER A 45 9.49 -31.25 1.73
C SER A 45 9.93 -29.85 1.30
N GLY A 46 10.67 -29.73 0.19
CA GLY A 46 11.16 -28.46 -0.38
C GLY A 46 10.05 -27.56 -0.94
N SER A 47 9.08 -27.24 -0.10
CA SER A 47 7.85 -26.51 -0.41
C SER A 47 8.07 -25.00 -0.41
N THR A 48 7.40 -24.29 -1.33
CA THR A 48 7.47 -22.83 -1.47
C THR A 48 6.98 -22.13 -0.20
N LEU A 49 7.74 -21.15 0.30
CA LEU A 49 7.30 -20.28 1.40
C LEU A 49 6.22 -19.30 0.93
N LEU A 50 5.09 -19.28 1.64
CA LEU A 50 3.94 -18.42 1.38
C LEU A 50 3.86 -17.32 2.45
N SER A 51 3.41 -16.14 2.04
CA SER A 51 3.07 -15.00 2.91
C SER A 51 1.58 -14.72 2.90
N LEU A 52 1.06 -14.24 4.03
CA LEU A 52 -0.27 -13.64 4.10
C LEU A 52 -0.15 -12.13 4.06
N THR A 53 -0.74 -11.50 3.03
CA THR A 53 -0.77 -10.04 2.86
C THR A 53 -2.19 -9.51 2.95
N ARG A 54 -2.34 -8.26 3.41
CA ARG A 54 -3.65 -7.61 3.59
C ARG A 54 -4.40 -7.41 2.26
N SER A 55 -3.70 -7.03 1.20
CA SER A 55 -4.31 -6.64 -0.08
C SER A 55 -4.44 -7.78 -1.10
N ARG A 56 -3.56 -8.79 -1.03
CA ARG A 56 -3.49 -9.89 -1.99
C ARG A 56 -3.76 -11.26 -1.39
N GLY A 57 -3.99 -11.36 -0.09
CA GLY A 57 -4.21 -12.65 0.58
C GLY A 57 -2.92 -13.48 0.62
N ILE A 58 -3.05 -14.79 0.40
CA ILE A 58 -1.92 -15.73 0.35
C ILE A 58 -1.22 -15.66 -1.02
N LEU A 59 0.10 -15.54 -1.01
CA LEU A 59 0.94 -15.60 -2.21
C LEU A 59 2.36 -16.08 -1.87
N PRO A 60 3.16 -16.50 -2.84
CA PRO A 60 4.58 -16.81 -2.62
C PRO A 60 5.33 -15.62 -2.00
N GLN A 61 6.22 -15.91 -1.05
CA GLN A 61 6.98 -14.89 -0.32
C GLN A 61 7.84 -14.02 -1.24
N ALA A 62 8.38 -14.60 -2.31
CA ALA A 62 9.15 -13.89 -3.33
C ALA A 62 8.33 -12.83 -4.08
N GLU A 63 7.00 -13.01 -4.17
CA GLU A 63 6.08 -12.03 -4.79
C GLU A 63 5.55 -11.02 -3.77
N ALA A 64 5.57 -11.36 -2.48
CA ALA A 64 5.10 -10.52 -1.39
C ALA A 64 6.12 -9.44 -1.00
N SER A 65 7.40 -9.73 -1.11
CA SER A 65 8.50 -8.85 -0.71
C SER A 65 9.69 -9.01 -1.63
N ASN A 66 10.33 -7.89 -1.99
CA ASN A 66 11.62 -7.89 -2.71
C ASN A 66 12.78 -8.45 -1.86
N ARG A 67 12.53 -8.82 -0.60
CA ARG A 67 13.52 -9.51 0.24
C ARG A 67 13.41 -11.02 -0.01
N ILE A 68 14.52 -11.61 -0.46
CA ILE A 68 14.69 -13.07 -0.47
C ILE A 68 14.75 -13.51 0.99
N ALA A 69 13.64 -14.03 1.52
CA ALA A 69 13.66 -14.69 2.81
C ALA A 69 14.24 -16.10 2.58
N SER A 70 15.55 -16.26 2.77
CA SER A 70 16.17 -17.59 2.85
C SER A 70 15.89 -18.17 4.23
N VAL A 71 14.72 -18.78 4.40
CA VAL A 71 14.51 -19.66 5.55
C VAL A 71 15.15 -21.00 5.20
N GLU A 72 16.36 -21.25 5.74
CA GLU A 72 17.13 -22.48 5.47
C GLU A 72 16.39 -23.76 5.87
N ASN A 73 15.46 -23.66 6.83
CA ASN A 73 14.72 -24.81 7.34
C ASN A 73 13.22 -24.50 7.54
N LEU A 74 12.39 -25.08 6.67
CA LEU A 74 10.94 -24.98 6.72
C LEU A 74 10.26 -26.16 7.46
N SER A 75 11.00 -27.03 8.13
CA SER A 75 10.42 -28.23 8.77
C SER A 75 9.35 -27.94 9.83
N LYS A 76 9.54 -26.84 10.57
CA LYS A 76 8.58 -26.38 11.59
C LYS A 76 7.36 -25.66 10.99
N TYR A 77 7.43 -25.24 9.73
CA TYR A 77 6.34 -24.55 9.04
C TYR A 77 5.18 -25.51 8.78
N LYS A 78 4.01 -24.93 8.56
CA LYS A 78 2.80 -25.70 8.28
C LYS A 78 2.57 -25.76 6.77
N LEU A 79 2.22 -26.94 6.27
CA LEU A 79 1.85 -27.16 4.88
C LEU A 79 0.40 -26.70 4.66
N CYS A 80 0.24 -25.57 3.98
CA CYS A 80 -1.02 -25.02 3.53
C CYS A 80 -1.36 -25.56 2.13
N LYS A 81 -2.64 -25.84 1.90
CA LYS A 81 -3.18 -26.33 0.62
C LYS A 81 -4.30 -25.43 0.12
N PRO A 82 -4.62 -25.47 -1.19
CA PRO A 82 -5.77 -24.78 -1.73
C PRO A 82 -7.06 -25.14 -0.97
N GLY A 83 -7.83 -24.13 -0.60
CA GLY A 83 -9.05 -24.27 0.20
C GLY A 83 -8.86 -24.16 1.72
N ASP A 84 -7.62 -24.25 2.23
CA ASP A 84 -7.36 -24.01 3.65
C ASP A 84 -7.63 -22.53 4.00
N LEU A 85 -8.37 -22.27 5.08
CA LEU A 85 -8.51 -20.92 5.63
C LEU A 85 -7.32 -20.64 6.56
N VAL A 86 -6.61 -19.55 6.28
CA VAL A 86 -5.45 -19.10 7.04
C VAL A 86 -5.81 -17.90 7.90
N MET A 87 -5.43 -17.94 9.18
CA MET A 87 -5.53 -16.81 10.11
C MET A 87 -4.13 -16.45 10.62
N ASN A 88 -3.71 -15.19 10.45
CA ASN A 88 -2.55 -14.69 11.18
C ASN A 88 -2.98 -14.40 12.63
N ARG A 89 -2.58 -15.26 13.58
CA ARG A 89 -2.98 -15.14 14.98
C ARG A 89 -2.62 -13.78 15.59
N MET A 90 -1.50 -13.18 15.18
CA MET A 90 -1.00 -11.89 15.70
C MET A 90 -1.67 -10.67 15.07
N GLN A 91 -2.44 -10.85 14.00
CA GLN A 91 -3.09 -9.77 13.28
C GLN A 91 -4.56 -10.05 12.96
N ALA A 92 -5.15 -11.08 13.57
CA ALA A 92 -6.56 -11.43 13.42
C ALA A 92 -7.49 -10.28 13.86
N TRP A 93 -7.08 -9.52 14.89
CA TRP A 93 -7.73 -8.27 15.34
C TRP A 93 -7.78 -7.17 14.27
N SER A 94 -7.07 -7.33 13.15
CA SER A 94 -7.08 -6.43 12.00
C SER A 94 -7.65 -7.09 10.73
N GLY A 95 -8.30 -8.25 10.86
CA GLY A 95 -8.92 -8.97 9.73
C GLY A 95 -7.94 -9.75 8.86
N MET A 96 -6.76 -10.13 9.37
CA MET A 96 -5.78 -10.92 8.60
C MET A 96 -6.19 -12.40 8.49
N PHE A 97 -7.13 -12.63 7.58
CA PHE A 97 -7.63 -13.92 7.15
C PHE A 97 -7.51 -14.05 5.62
N ALA A 98 -7.28 -15.25 5.11
CA ALA A 98 -7.38 -15.52 3.68
C ALA A 98 -7.61 -17.00 3.41
N ILE A 99 -8.36 -17.32 2.36
CA ILE A 99 -8.35 -18.66 1.79
C ILE A 99 -7.09 -18.81 0.94
N SER A 100 -6.41 -19.96 1.04
CA SER A 100 -5.29 -20.24 0.16
C SER A 100 -5.79 -20.76 -1.20
N THR A 101 -5.19 -20.25 -2.27
CA THR A 101 -5.24 -20.84 -3.62
C THR A 101 -3.92 -21.51 -4.00
N TYR A 102 -2.96 -21.52 -3.09
CA TYR A 102 -1.61 -22.04 -3.27
C TYR A 102 -1.37 -23.25 -2.37
N GLU A 103 -0.49 -24.14 -2.80
CA GLU A 103 0.14 -25.13 -1.94
C GLU A 103 1.53 -24.64 -1.53
N GLY A 104 1.87 -24.74 -0.24
CA GLY A 104 3.18 -24.31 0.26
C GLY A 104 3.27 -24.18 1.79
N CYS A 105 4.42 -23.73 2.27
CA CYS A 105 4.72 -23.54 3.68
C CYS A 105 4.25 -22.19 4.18
N ILE A 106 3.55 -22.15 5.31
CA ILE A 106 3.24 -20.91 6.03
C ILE A 106 3.82 -20.90 7.44
N SER A 107 4.00 -19.70 7.98
CA SER A 107 4.56 -19.50 9.32
C SER A 107 3.85 -20.36 10.39
N PRO A 108 4.60 -20.96 11.34
CA PRO A 108 4.01 -21.67 12.48
C PRO A 108 3.04 -20.82 13.31
N ASP A 109 3.20 -19.50 13.29
CA ASP A 109 2.34 -18.53 13.99
C ASP A 109 0.97 -18.33 13.34
N TYR A 110 0.76 -18.86 12.13
CA TYR A 110 -0.55 -18.85 11.47
C TYR A 110 -1.35 -20.09 11.87
N SER A 111 -2.66 -19.93 11.99
CA SER A 111 -3.60 -21.05 12.11
C SER A 111 -4.14 -21.44 10.75
N LEU A 112 -4.22 -22.76 10.51
CA LEU A 112 -4.88 -23.34 9.35
C LEU A 112 -6.21 -23.94 9.80
N PHE A 113 -7.26 -23.69 9.06
CA PHE A 113 -8.60 -24.16 9.38
C PHE A 113 -9.22 -24.90 8.20
N LEU A 114 -9.86 -26.03 8.53
CA LEU A 114 -10.71 -26.77 7.60
C LEU A 114 -12.18 -26.71 8.04
N PRO A 115 -13.12 -26.65 7.09
CA PRO A 115 -14.53 -26.78 7.42
C PRO A 115 -14.82 -28.15 8.01
N VAL A 116 -15.68 -28.21 9.05
CA VAL A 116 -16.16 -29.46 9.66
C VAL A 116 -17.52 -29.91 9.13
N LYS A 117 -18.16 -29.06 8.32
CA LYS A 117 -19.43 -29.30 7.63
C LYS A 117 -19.38 -28.63 6.25
N PRO A 118 -20.26 -28.98 5.31
CA PRO A 118 -20.38 -28.25 4.05
C PRO A 118 -20.64 -26.76 4.29
N LEU A 119 -19.79 -25.90 3.72
CA LEU A 119 -19.89 -24.44 3.74
C LEU A 119 -19.00 -23.83 2.65
N ASP A 120 -19.22 -22.56 2.33
CA ASP A 120 -18.37 -21.81 1.41
C ASP A 120 -17.28 -21.05 2.19
N VAL A 121 -16.03 -21.49 2.10
CA VAL A 121 -14.91 -20.89 2.85
C VAL A 121 -14.63 -19.44 2.41
N LYS A 122 -14.89 -19.12 1.14
CA LYS A 122 -14.67 -17.77 0.58
C LYS A 122 -15.65 -16.76 1.19
N TYR A 123 -16.90 -17.17 1.42
CA TYR A 123 -17.86 -16.37 2.17
C TYR A 123 -17.30 -15.99 3.56
N PHE A 124 -16.72 -16.94 4.29
CA PHE A 124 -16.15 -16.66 5.62
C PHE A 124 -14.90 -15.79 5.57
N GLU A 125 -14.08 -15.88 4.50
CA GLU A 125 -12.99 -14.91 4.29
C GLU A 125 -13.51 -13.47 4.27
N TYR A 126 -14.64 -13.20 3.60
CA TYR A 126 -15.25 -11.88 3.59
C TYR A 126 -15.85 -11.51 4.95
N VAL A 127 -16.61 -12.43 5.56
CA VAL A 127 -17.26 -12.17 6.86
C VAL A 127 -16.24 -11.80 7.94
N PHE A 128 -15.11 -12.51 8.00
CA PHE A 128 -14.04 -12.27 8.99
C PHE A 128 -13.27 -10.96 8.79
N LYS A 129 -13.50 -10.29 7.65
CA LYS A 129 -12.93 -8.97 7.33
C LYS A 129 -13.93 -7.83 7.53
N THR A 130 -15.16 -8.12 7.96
CA THR A 130 -16.14 -7.06 8.25
C THR A 130 -15.79 -6.31 9.54
N PRO A 131 -16.07 -5.00 9.65
CA PRO A 131 -15.73 -4.21 10.84
C PRO A 131 -16.26 -4.81 12.14
N LEU A 132 -17.51 -5.27 12.15
CA LEU A 132 -18.13 -5.88 13.33
C LEU A 132 -17.36 -7.12 13.81
N LEU A 133 -16.94 -8.00 12.89
CA LEU A 133 -16.20 -9.20 13.29
C LEU A 133 -14.77 -8.92 13.67
N ILE A 134 -14.13 -7.96 13.00
CA ILE A 134 -12.80 -7.48 13.38
C ILE A 134 -12.81 -6.98 14.82
N GLU A 135 -13.85 -6.24 15.23
CA GLU A 135 -14.00 -5.80 16.61
C GLU A 135 -14.17 -6.98 17.58
N GLN A 136 -14.99 -7.97 17.23
CA GLN A 136 -15.16 -9.18 18.04
C GLN A 136 -13.84 -9.97 18.20
N PHE A 137 -12.99 -9.98 17.19
CA PHE A 137 -11.66 -10.57 17.23
C PHE A 137 -10.68 -9.72 18.05
N ALA A 138 -10.74 -8.40 17.94
CA ALA A 138 -9.90 -7.48 18.69
C ALA A 138 -10.16 -7.60 20.21
N GLN A 139 -11.44 -7.61 20.62
CA GLN A 139 -11.86 -7.75 22.03
C GLN A 139 -11.41 -9.09 22.66
N ARG A 140 -11.19 -10.12 21.84
CA ARG A 140 -10.79 -11.47 22.29
C ARG A 140 -9.31 -11.74 22.11
N SER A 141 -8.58 -10.82 21.48
CA SER A 141 -7.15 -10.94 21.33
C SER A 141 -6.46 -10.57 22.67
N LYS A 142 -5.42 -11.31 23.02
CA LYS A 142 -4.67 -11.14 24.27
C LYS A 142 -3.21 -10.78 23.95
N GLY A 143 -2.67 -9.77 24.63
CA GLY A 143 -1.25 -9.38 24.51
C GLY A 143 -0.97 -7.98 25.06
N ILE A 144 0.31 -7.69 25.32
CA ILE A 144 0.77 -6.36 25.77
C ILE A 144 1.32 -5.61 24.56
N GLY A 145 0.70 -4.48 24.22
CA GLY A 145 1.08 -3.63 23.07
C GLY A 145 0.50 -4.09 21.72
N THR A 146 0.46 -3.18 20.76
CA THR A 146 -0.16 -3.37 19.43
C THR A 146 0.50 -4.45 18.56
N GLY A 147 1.76 -4.82 18.86
CA GLY A 147 2.54 -5.81 18.10
C GLY A 147 2.45 -7.25 18.59
N PHE A 148 1.94 -7.50 19.80
CA PHE A 148 1.89 -8.83 20.41
C PHE A 148 0.47 -9.31 20.73
N ASN A 149 -0.54 -8.62 20.21
CA ASN A 149 -1.93 -8.99 20.42
C ASN A 149 -2.30 -10.22 19.60
N ARG A 150 -2.61 -11.34 20.26
CA ARG A 150 -2.83 -12.64 19.61
C ARG A 150 -4.24 -13.15 19.87
N LEU A 151 -4.93 -13.58 18.80
CA LEU A 151 -6.16 -14.34 18.88
C LEU A 151 -5.85 -15.84 18.84
N TYR A 152 -6.14 -16.54 19.95
CA TYR A 152 -5.97 -17.98 20.04
C TYR A 152 -7.21 -18.71 19.52
N THR A 153 -7.03 -19.91 18.98
CA THR A 153 -8.10 -20.71 18.39
C THR A 153 -9.32 -20.94 19.30
N PRO A 154 -9.18 -21.21 20.61
CA PRO A 154 -10.35 -21.31 21.49
C PRO A 154 -11.16 -20.02 21.56
N ASP A 155 -10.49 -18.87 21.66
CA ASP A 155 -11.12 -17.55 21.72
C ASP A 155 -11.75 -17.17 20.36
N PHE A 156 -11.12 -17.53 19.24
CA PHE A 156 -11.71 -17.42 17.89
C PHE A 156 -12.96 -18.29 17.76
N GLY A 157 -12.89 -19.54 18.21
CA GLY A 157 -13.94 -20.54 18.05
C GLY A 157 -15.25 -20.22 18.79
N VAL A 158 -15.21 -19.43 19.87
CA VAL A 158 -16.42 -19.09 20.64
C VAL A 158 -17.24 -17.96 20.03
N VAL A 159 -16.70 -17.22 19.06
CA VAL A 159 -17.40 -16.10 18.41
C VAL A 159 -18.64 -16.63 17.68
N PRO A 160 -19.84 -16.11 17.98
CA PRO A 160 -21.06 -16.46 17.26
C PRO A 160 -21.16 -15.69 15.93
N LEU A 161 -21.82 -16.29 14.95
CA LEU A 161 -22.07 -15.74 13.61
C LEU A 161 -23.50 -16.01 13.20
N ALA A 162 -24.12 -15.03 12.52
CA ALA A 162 -25.29 -15.30 11.71
C ALA A 162 -24.86 -15.75 10.31
N ILE A 163 -25.35 -16.90 9.86
CA ILE A 163 -24.97 -17.47 8.57
C ILE A 163 -26.19 -17.88 7.74
N PRO A 164 -26.17 -17.64 6.41
CA PRO A 164 -27.16 -18.17 5.48
C PRO A 164 -26.91 -19.64 5.16
N SER A 165 -27.77 -20.22 4.30
CA SER A 165 -27.55 -21.54 3.70
C SER A 165 -26.27 -21.56 2.85
N VAL A 166 -25.67 -22.73 2.63
CA VAL A 166 -24.43 -22.87 1.84
C VAL A 166 -24.59 -22.31 0.42
N GLU A 167 -25.73 -22.56 -0.21
CA GLU A 167 -26.03 -22.03 -1.55
C GLU A 167 -26.02 -20.50 -1.57
N GLU A 168 -26.62 -19.87 -0.56
CA GLU A 168 -26.64 -18.42 -0.44
C GLU A 168 -25.26 -17.85 -0.06
N GLN A 169 -24.47 -18.55 0.76
CA GLN A 169 -23.06 -18.20 1.02
C GLN A 169 -22.28 -18.11 -0.31
N SER A 170 -22.39 -19.11 -1.18
CA SER A 170 -21.71 -19.13 -2.48
C SER A 170 -22.20 -18.02 -3.42
N LYS A 171 -23.51 -17.71 -3.43
CA LYS A 171 -24.06 -16.59 -4.21
C LYS A 171 -23.50 -15.25 -3.73
N ILE A 172 -23.44 -15.03 -2.42
CA ILE A 172 -22.86 -13.81 -1.82
C ILE A 172 -21.38 -13.70 -2.18
N ALA A 173 -20.59 -14.76 -1.98
CA ALA A 173 -19.16 -14.76 -2.31
C ALA A 173 -18.92 -14.45 -3.78
N THR A 174 -19.67 -15.08 -4.69
CA THR A 174 -19.58 -14.85 -6.14
C THR A 174 -19.91 -13.40 -6.51
N PHE A 175 -20.94 -12.81 -5.90
CA PHE A 175 -21.29 -11.41 -6.13
C PHE A 175 -20.17 -10.47 -5.67
N LEU A 176 -19.57 -10.72 -4.50
CA LEU A 176 -18.46 -9.92 -3.97
C LEU A 176 -17.22 -10.04 -4.87
N ASP A 177 -16.88 -11.24 -5.34
CA ASP A 177 -15.77 -11.46 -6.29
C ASP A 177 -16.02 -10.75 -7.63
N TYR A 178 -17.26 -10.73 -8.11
CA TYR A 178 -17.63 -9.97 -9.30
C TYR A 178 -17.44 -8.46 -9.11
N ALA A 179 -17.90 -7.92 -7.99
CA ALA A 179 -17.74 -6.50 -7.65
C ALA A 179 -16.26 -6.11 -7.51
N ASP A 180 -15.47 -6.91 -6.79
CA ASP A 180 -14.03 -6.67 -6.59
C ASP A 180 -13.26 -6.71 -7.93
N ARG A 181 -13.55 -7.69 -8.80
CA ARG A 181 -12.95 -7.77 -10.14
C ARG A 181 -13.25 -6.54 -10.99
N ARG A 182 -14.48 -6.00 -10.91
CA ARG A 182 -14.84 -4.75 -11.62
C ARG A 182 -14.02 -3.58 -11.09
N ILE A 183 -13.97 -3.41 -9.77
CA ILE A 183 -13.20 -2.33 -9.13
C ILE A 183 -11.72 -2.41 -9.55
N ARG A 184 -11.10 -3.60 -9.45
CA ARG A 184 -9.70 -3.81 -9.88
C ARG A 184 -9.48 -3.53 -11.36
N ARG A 185 -10.44 -3.84 -12.24
CA ARG A 185 -10.37 -3.49 -13.66
C ARG A 185 -10.36 -1.97 -13.84
N TYR A 186 -11.26 -1.25 -13.17
CA TYR A 186 -11.31 0.21 -13.23
C TYR A 186 -10.02 0.85 -12.70
N ILE A 187 -9.49 0.38 -11.58
CA ILE A 187 -8.21 0.87 -11.01
C ILE A 187 -7.07 0.71 -12.03
N ARG A 188 -6.92 -0.49 -12.61
CA ARG A 188 -5.88 -0.75 -13.62
C ARG A 188 -6.00 0.16 -14.84
N SER A 189 -7.22 0.36 -15.35
CA SER A 189 -7.47 1.25 -16.48
C SER A 189 -7.12 2.70 -16.16
N LYS A 190 -7.44 3.18 -14.95
CA LYS A 190 -7.10 4.54 -14.52
C LYS A 190 -5.60 4.73 -14.33
N GLN A 191 -4.91 3.77 -13.73
CA GLN A 191 -3.44 3.80 -13.61
C GLN A 191 -2.75 3.84 -14.98
N LYS A 192 -3.22 3.04 -15.95
CA LYS A 192 -2.70 3.09 -17.32
C LYS A 192 -2.93 4.45 -17.97
N LEU A 193 -4.10 5.05 -17.77
CA LEU A 193 -4.40 6.38 -18.31
C LEU A 193 -3.48 7.45 -17.70
N ILE A 194 -3.25 7.43 -16.39
CA ILE A 194 -2.33 8.36 -15.72
C ILE A 194 -0.93 8.27 -16.35
N LYS A 195 -0.40 7.06 -16.50
CA LYS A 195 0.91 6.84 -17.12
C LYS A 195 0.99 7.42 -18.54
N LEU A 196 -0.03 7.19 -19.36
CA LEU A 196 -0.09 7.72 -20.74
C LEU A 196 -0.17 9.25 -20.77
N LEU A 197 -0.88 9.87 -19.82
CA LEU A 197 -0.95 11.33 -19.71
C LEU A 197 0.39 11.92 -19.28
N GLU A 198 1.14 11.25 -18.40
CA GLU A 198 2.49 11.66 -18.01
C GLU A 198 3.46 11.57 -19.20
N GLU A 199 3.42 10.47 -19.96
CA GLU A 199 4.19 10.31 -21.20
C GLU A 199 3.84 11.39 -22.22
N GLN A 200 2.55 11.65 -22.45
CA GLN A 200 2.09 12.70 -23.37
C GLN A 200 2.54 14.09 -22.92
N LYS A 201 2.45 14.40 -21.62
CA LYS A 201 2.92 15.67 -21.06
C LYS A 201 4.42 15.86 -21.34
N GLN A 202 5.24 14.83 -21.12
CA GLN A 202 6.67 14.92 -21.38
C GLN A 202 6.96 15.14 -22.87
N VAL A 203 6.22 14.48 -23.76
CA VAL A 203 6.34 14.70 -25.21
C VAL A 203 5.97 16.13 -25.59
N ILE A 204 4.87 16.68 -25.06
CA ILE A 204 4.43 18.05 -25.32
C ILE A 204 5.48 19.05 -24.83
N ILE A 205 6.01 18.88 -23.61
CA ILE A 205 7.08 19.73 -23.08
C ILE A 205 8.30 19.66 -23.99
N ASN A 206 8.77 18.45 -24.31
CA ASN A 206 9.94 18.26 -25.18
C ASN A 206 9.74 18.93 -26.53
N GLN A 207 8.59 18.77 -27.17
CA GLN A 207 8.26 19.43 -28.44
C GLN A 207 8.27 20.95 -28.29
N ALA A 208 7.60 21.49 -27.26
CA ALA A 208 7.50 22.92 -27.06
C ALA A 208 8.88 23.57 -26.78
N VAL A 209 9.73 22.93 -25.97
CA VAL A 209 11.05 23.49 -25.60
C VAL A 209 12.13 23.26 -26.65
N THR A 210 11.98 22.29 -27.55
CA THR A 210 12.96 22.02 -28.63
C THR A 210 12.54 22.58 -29.98
N ARG A 211 11.23 22.70 -30.25
CA ARG A 211 10.67 23.13 -31.55
C ARG A 211 9.76 24.36 -31.44
N GLY A 212 9.48 24.86 -30.25
CA GLY A 212 8.57 25.99 -30.04
C GLY A 212 7.09 25.58 -30.15
N LEU A 213 6.21 26.59 -30.09
CA LEU A 213 4.75 26.39 -30.07
C LEU A 213 4.13 26.32 -31.47
N ASP A 214 4.86 26.74 -32.51
CA ASP A 214 4.39 26.71 -33.89
C ASP A 214 4.83 25.41 -34.57
N PRO A 215 3.90 24.51 -34.93
CA PRO A 215 4.23 23.22 -35.54
C PRO A 215 4.78 23.35 -36.97
N ASN A 216 4.60 24.50 -37.63
CA ASN A 216 5.03 24.73 -39.01
C ASN A 216 6.36 25.51 -39.10
N VAL A 217 7.05 25.72 -37.98
CA VAL A 217 8.31 26.44 -37.98
C VAL A 217 9.38 25.67 -38.77
N SER A 218 10.13 26.38 -39.61
CA SER A 218 11.28 25.80 -40.30
C SER A 218 12.35 25.37 -39.28
N LEU A 219 12.94 24.19 -39.49
CA LEU A 219 13.94 23.60 -38.60
C LEU A 219 15.34 23.60 -39.25
N LYS A 220 16.38 23.64 -38.41
CA LYS A 220 17.79 23.47 -38.80
C LYS A 220 18.47 22.47 -37.85
N PRO A 221 19.50 21.72 -38.29
CA PRO A 221 20.24 20.83 -37.40
C PRO A 221 20.94 21.63 -36.31
N SER A 222 20.76 21.21 -35.04
CA SER A 222 21.45 21.85 -33.92
C SER A 222 22.95 21.50 -33.87
N GLY A 223 23.36 20.40 -34.51
CA GLY A 223 24.71 19.86 -34.39
C GLY A 223 24.97 19.13 -33.06
N ILE A 224 23.93 18.89 -32.24
CA ILE A 224 23.99 18.12 -31.00
C ILE A 224 23.16 16.83 -31.20
N GLU A 225 23.82 15.67 -31.14
CA GLU A 225 23.22 14.37 -31.48
C GLU A 225 21.91 14.07 -30.74
N TRP A 226 21.89 14.28 -29.42
CA TRP A 226 20.71 13.98 -28.60
C TRP A 226 19.57 15.01 -28.74
N LEU A 227 19.85 16.22 -29.26
CA LEU A 227 18.88 17.31 -29.35
C LEU A 227 18.18 17.34 -30.72
N GLY A 228 18.87 16.93 -31.79
CA GLY A 228 18.33 16.90 -33.14
C GLY A 228 18.14 18.29 -33.75
N ASP A 229 17.04 18.50 -34.47
CA ASP A 229 16.75 19.77 -35.15
C ASP A 229 16.01 20.77 -34.25
N ILE A 230 16.33 22.06 -34.41
CA ILE A 230 15.75 23.18 -33.68
C ILE A 230 15.19 24.23 -34.65
N PRO A 231 14.31 25.16 -34.24
CA PRO A 231 13.81 26.23 -35.09
C PRO A 231 14.94 27.01 -35.75
N ALA A 232 14.82 27.29 -37.04
CA ALA A 232 15.86 27.94 -37.84
C ALA A 232 16.30 29.29 -37.25
N ARG A 233 15.35 30.00 -36.64
CA ARG A 233 15.55 31.30 -35.96
C ARG A 233 16.17 31.21 -34.56
N TRP A 234 16.40 30.02 -34.01
CA TRP A 234 16.99 29.86 -32.67
C TRP A 234 18.51 29.76 -32.74
N ASP A 235 19.18 30.35 -31.75
CA ASP A 235 20.63 30.33 -31.62
C ASP A 235 21.05 29.42 -30.46
N LEU A 236 22.10 28.62 -30.69
CA LEU A 236 22.71 27.82 -29.65
C LEU A 236 23.69 28.67 -28.85
N LYS A 237 23.44 28.80 -27.55
CA LYS A 237 24.32 29.51 -26.61
C LYS A 237 24.69 28.62 -25.44
N LYS A 238 25.95 28.68 -25.03
CA LYS A 238 26.39 28.03 -23.79
C LYS A 238 25.78 28.78 -22.60
N VAL A 239 25.22 28.05 -21.64
CA VAL A 239 24.54 28.61 -20.45
C VAL A 239 25.40 29.64 -19.71
N LYS A 240 26.73 29.46 -19.66
CA LYS A 240 27.67 30.42 -19.04
C LYS A 240 27.62 31.85 -19.61
N PHE A 241 27.07 32.04 -20.81
CA PHE A 241 26.89 33.36 -21.42
C PHE A 241 25.50 33.95 -21.18
N LEU A 242 24.58 33.19 -20.59
CA LEU A 242 23.21 33.60 -20.30
C LEU A 242 23.00 33.88 -18.81
N VAL A 243 23.75 33.22 -17.93
CA VAL A 243 23.58 33.34 -16.47
C VAL A 243 24.93 33.51 -15.78
N ALA A 244 24.93 34.28 -14.69
CA ALA A 244 26.05 34.35 -13.76
C ALA A 244 25.92 33.20 -12.74
N SER A 245 26.92 32.33 -12.68
CA SER A 245 26.99 31.30 -11.64
C SER A 245 27.57 31.87 -10.35
N ARG A 246 26.94 31.59 -9.21
CA ARG A 246 27.48 31.88 -7.88
C ARG A 246 27.36 30.63 -7.02
N GLY A 247 28.44 30.26 -6.33
CA GLY A 247 28.40 29.17 -5.35
C GLY A 247 27.59 29.57 -4.13
N GLY A 248 26.76 28.65 -3.64
CA GLY A 248 26.16 28.74 -2.31
C GLY A 248 27.24 28.61 -1.24
N MET A 249 27.03 29.25 -0.09
CA MET A 249 27.93 29.18 1.05
C MET A 249 27.10 28.94 2.31
N THR A 250 27.70 28.22 3.25
CA THR A 250 27.12 28.00 4.58
C THR A 250 27.74 29.02 5.53
N PRO A 251 26.96 29.95 6.13
CA PRO A 251 27.45 30.79 7.22
C PRO A 251 28.03 29.93 8.35
N SER A 252 28.97 30.46 9.11
CA SER A 252 29.53 29.71 10.24
C SER A 252 28.42 29.32 11.23
N LYS A 253 28.35 28.04 11.58
CA LYS A 253 27.43 27.55 12.63
C LYS A 253 27.87 27.93 14.04
N ALA A 254 29.11 28.38 14.22
CA ALA A 254 29.61 28.83 15.51
C ALA A 254 29.12 30.25 15.87
N GLU A 255 28.76 31.05 14.86
CA GLU A 255 28.26 32.41 15.04
C GLU A 255 26.73 32.40 15.19
N ALA A 256 26.24 32.29 16.43
CA ALA A 256 24.80 32.20 16.72
C ALA A 256 23.99 33.36 16.11
N ASN A 257 24.58 34.55 16.03
CA ASN A 257 23.95 35.76 15.50
C ASN A 257 23.67 35.70 13.98
N TYR A 258 24.21 34.71 13.27
CA TYR A 258 23.95 34.49 11.85
C TYR A 258 22.68 33.70 11.59
N TRP A 259 22.12 33.03 12.60
CA TRP A 259 21.01 32.10 12.47
C TRP A 259 19.76 32.63 13.19
N ASN A 260 18.60 32.06 12.86
CA ASN A 260 17.29 32.45 13.39
C ASN A 260 16.86 33.89 13.02
N GLY A 261 17.26 34.37 11.83
CA GLY A 261 16.74 35.61 11.27
C GLY A 261 15.44 35.38 10.47
N GLU A 262 15.10 36.33 9.60
CA GLU A 262 13.90 36.28 8.74
C GLU A 262 14.19 35.82 7.30
N ILE A 263 15.46 35.59 6.94
CA ILE A 263 15.84 35.24 5.57
C ILE A 263 15.97 33.72 5.44
N PRO A 264 15.19 33.05 4.56
CA PRO A 264 15.29 31.62 4.36
C PRO A 264 16.69 31.21 3.86
N TRP A 265 17.35 30.30 4.57
CA TRP A 265 18.60 29.68 4.12
C TRP A 265 18.33 28.28 3.58
N VAL A 266 18.18 28.21 2.25
CA VAL A 266 17.79 26.98 1.55
C VAL A 266 18.99 26.05 1.37
N SER A 267 18.83 24.79 1.76
CA SER A 267 19.82 23.74 1.61
C SER A 267 19.21 22.49 0.94
N PRO A 268 20.01 21.47 0.58
CA PRO A 268 19.48 20.26 -0.05
C PRO A 268 18.40 19.52 0.74
N LYS A 269 18.30 19.74 2.06
CA LYS A 269 17.25 19.12 2.89
C LYS A 269 15.86 19.68 2.60
N ASP A 270 15.81 20.94 2.18
CA ASP A 270 14.58 21.69 1.89
C ASP A 270 14.07 21.44 0.46
N MET A 271 14.96 21.02 -0.46
CA MET A 271 14.68 20.79 -1.90
C MET A 271 13.89 19.49 -2.20
N LYS A 272 12.97 19.09 -1.31
CA LYS A 272 12.14 17.87 -1.46
C LYS A 272 10.73 18.16 -1.95
N VAL A 273 10.43 19.42 -2.20
CA VAL A 273 9.13 19.92 -2.65
C VAL A 273 9.27 20.62 -4.01
N LEU A 274 8.18 20.65 -4.78
CA LEU A 274 8.17 21.27 -6.11
C LEU A 274 8.24 22.80 -6.06
N GLU A 275 7.64 23.40 -5.03
CA GLU A 275 7.64 24.85 -4.80
C GLU A 275 8.16 25.10 -3.38
N LEU A 276 9.21 25.91 -3.29
CA LEU A 276 9.84 26.26 -2.03
C LEU A 276 9.53 27.72 -1.72
N VAL A 277 8.68 27.91 -0.72
CA VAL A 277 8.28 29.24 -0.24
C VAL A 277 9.11 29.65 0.98
N ASP A 278 9.66 28.67 1.70
CA ASP A 278 10.42 28.86 2.93
C ASP A 278 11.39 27.68 3.19
N SER A 279 12.29 27.79 4.16
CA SER A 279 13.24 26.75 4.58
C SER A 279 13.24 26.50 6.08
N GLU A 280 13.71 25.31 6.49
CA GLU A 280 13.80 24.96 7.92
C GLU A 280 14.69 25.93 8.70
N ASP A 281 15.82 26.32 8.10
CA ASP A 281 16.77 27.24 8.71
C ASP A 281 16.61 28.64 8.11
N HIS A 282 16.79 29.63 8.96
CA HIS A 282 16.80 31.03 8.56
C HIS A 282 18.08 31.70 9.02
N ILE A 283 18.55 32.67 8.24
CA ILE A 283 19.72 33.48 8.54
C ILE A 283 19.33 34.93 8.78
N SER A 284 20.16 35.64 9.54
CA SER A 284 20.02 37.07 9.79
C SER A 284 20.69 37.92 8.72
N ASP A 285 20.40 39.22 8.70
CA ASP A 285 21.10 40.18 7.82
C ASP A 285 22.62 40.22 8.09
N LEU A 286 23.07 39.88 9.29
CA LEU A 286 24.50 39.83 9.64
C LEU A 286 25.21 38.72 8.85
N ALA A 287 24.54 37.59 8.63
CA ALA A 287 25.08 36.48 7.84
C ALA A 287 25.28 36.87 6.36
N LEU A 288 24.44 37.75 5.82
CA LEU A 288 24.58 38.29 4.47
C LEU A 288 25.74 39.29 4.37
N LYS A 289 25.90 40.14 5.40
CA LYS A 289 26.93 41.20 5.44
C LYS A 289 28.35 40.67 5.67
N TRP A 290 28.51 39.53 6.36
CA TRP A 290 29.81 38.85 6.51
C TRP A 290 30.57 38.66 5.18
N LYS A 291 29.84 38.61 4.06
CA LYS A 291 30.41 38.46 2.72
C LYS A 291 30.90 39.77 2.08
N GLN A 292 30.36 40.94 2.46
CA GLN A 292 30.78 42.21 1.84
C GLN A 292 32.22 42.58 2.24
N GLU A 293 32.66 42.23 3.45
CA GLU A 293 34.02 42.50 3.93
C GLU A 293 35.07 41.63 3.23
N LEU A 294 34.76 40.36 2.91
CA LEU A 294 35.69 39.43 2.24
C LEU A 294 36.01 39.81 0.78
N TYR A 295 35.10 40.47 0.06
CA TYR A 295 35.39 40.98 -1.29
C TYR A 295 36.22 42.28 -1.27
N PHE A 296 36.15 43.06 -0.19
CA PHE A 296 36.96 44.28 -0.02
C PHE A 296 38.44 43.95 0.26
N PHE A 297 38.71 42.82 0.92
CA PHE A 297 40.06 42.36 1.24
C PHE A 297 40.79 41.64 0.08
N LEU A 298 40.09 41.24 -0.99
CA LEU A 298 40.69 40.56 -2.15
C LEU A 298 41.00 41.51 -3.33
N LEU A 299 40.68 42.81 -3.21
CA LEU A 299 40.92 43.85 -4.22
C LEU A 299 41.87 44.97 -3.75
N MET A 300 42.48 44.86 -2.57
CA MET A 300 43.67 45.63 -2.15
C MET A 300 44.92 44.75 -2.24
#